data_AF-A0A938KH66-F1
#
_entry.id   AF-A0A938KH66-F1
#
_cell.length_a   1.000
_cell.length_b   1.000
_cell.length_c   1.000
_cell.angle_alpha   90.00
_cell.angle_beta   90.00
_cell.angle_gamma   90.00
#
_symmetry.space_group_name_H-M   'P 1'
#
loop_
_entity.id
_entity.type
_entity.pdbx_description
1 polymer ?
#
loop_
_entity_poly.entity_id
_entity_poly.type
_entity_poly.pdbx_seq_one_letter_code
_entity_poly.pdbx_strand_id
1 'polypeptide(L)' 'TPGDNMSSATLDMARVTCRRSERRAAALMELGQLGNPEILIYLNRLSDSLWLLARWVEHQTPGASSVGTREAGLLPA' A
#
# COMPACT_ATOMS: atom_id res chain seq x y z
N THR A 1 10.28 -1.56 5.71
CA THR A 1 9.00 -1.83 6.45
C THR A 1 7.94 -0.84 5.99
N PRO A 2 6.63 -0.99 6.29
CA PRO A 2 5.67 0.06 5.98
C PRO A 2 6.14 1.35 6.65
N GLY A 3 6.51 2.35 5.86
CA GLY A 3 7.06 3.63 6.35
C GLY A 3 8.54 3.89 6.07
N ASP A 4 9.34 2.91 5.63
CA ASP A 4 10.72 3.20 5.19
C ASP A 4 10.69 4.00 3.89
N ASN A 5 9.84 3.62 2.94
CA ASN A 5 9.69 4.32 1.67
C ASN A 5 8.29 4.95 1.55
N MET A 6 8.23 6.29 1.48
CA MET A 6 6.96 7.03 1.35
C MET A 6 6.14 6.58 0.12
N SER A 7 6.80 6.23 -0.97
CA SER A 7 6.14 5.76 -2.19
C SER A 7 5.45 4.41 -1.99
N SER A 8 6.13 3.47 -1.34
CA SER A 8 5.60 2.15 -0.96
C SER A 8 4.43 2.29 0.02
N ALA A 9 4.57 3.15 1.03
CA ALA A 9 3.51 3.44 1.99
C ALA A 9 2.25 4.05 1.34
N THR A 10 2.42 4.92 0.34
CA THR A 10 1.29 5.51 -0.41
C THR A 10 0.52 4.45 -1.19
N LEU A 11 1.22 3.49 -1.80
CA LEU A 11 0.61 2.37 -2.51
C LEU A 11 -0.15 1.43 -1.55
N ASP A 12 0.39 1.18 -0.36
CA ASP A 12 -0.33 0.45 0.68
C ASP A 12 -1.59 1.19 1.17
N MET A 13 -1.54 2.51 1.30
CA MET A 13 -2.72 3.33 1.63
C MET A 13 -3.79 3.27 0.52
N ALA A 14 -3.38 3.32 -0.74
CA ALA A 14 -4.28 3.13 -1.88
C ALA A 14 -4.94 1.73 -1.83
N ARG A 15 -4.18 0.69 -1.46
CA ARG A 15 -4.69 -0.68 -1.29
C ARG A 15 -5.75 -0.78 -0.19
N VAL A 16 -5.53 -0.13 0.96
CA VAL A 16 -6.53 -0.04 2.04
C VAL A 16 -7.82 0.62 1.55
N THR A 17 -7.70 1.68 0.73
CA THR A 17 -8.84 2.37 0.13
C THR A 17 -9.60 1.46 -0.83
N CYS A 18 -8.90 0.69 -1.67
CA CYS A 18 -9.53 -0.29 -2.56
C CYS A 18 -10.30 -1.36 -1.79
N ARG A 19 -9.71 -1.92 -0.71
CA ARG A 19 -10.41 -2.90 0.14
C ARG A 19 -11.62 -2.31 0.86
N ARG A 20 -11.61 -1.03 1.21
CA ARG A 20 -12.79 -0.33 1.75
C ARG A 20 -13.89 -0.19 0.70
N SER A 21 -13.53 0.20 -0.52
CA SER A 21 -14.46 0.29 -1.64
C SER A 21 -15.04 -1.07 -2.02
N GLU A 22 -14.25 -2.14 -1.99
CA GLU A 22 -14.69 -3.52 -2.23
C GLU A 22 -15.80 -3.93 -1.26
N ARG A 23 -15.61 -3.71 0.04
CA ARG A 23 -16.64 -4.00 1.05
C ARG A 23 -17.94 -3.22 0.83
N ARG A 24 -17.84 -1.95 0.42
CA ARG A 24 -19.01 -1.13 0.11
C ARG A 24 -19.72 -1.61 -1.16
N ALA A 25 -18.95 -1.94 -2.20
CA ALA A 25 -19.49 -2.49 -3.43
C ALA A 25 -20.18 -3.85 -3.21
N ALA A 26 -19.63 -4.70 -2.35
CA ALA A 26 -20.23 -5.98 -1.98
C ALA A 26 -21.58 -5.77 -1.29
N ALA A 27 -21.65 -4.86 -0.30
CA ALA A 27 -22.91 -4.51 0.35
C ALA A 27 -23.96 -3.96 -0.65
N LEU A 28 -23.55 -3.12 -1.60
CA LEU A 28 -24.45 -2.62 -2.64
C LEU A 28 -24.93 -3.73 -3.59
N MET A 29 -24.08 -4.71 -3.88
CA MET A 29 -24.42 -5.86 -4.71
C MET A 29 -25.44 -6.78 -4.01
N GLU A 30 -25.25 -7.02 -2.71
CA GLU A 30 -26.21 -7.76 -1.87
C GLU A 30 -27.58 -7.06 -1.82
N LEU A 31 -27.60 -5.73 -1.82
CA LEU A 31 -28.84 -4.93 -1.88
C LEU A 31 -29.44 -4.85 -3.30
N GLY A 32 -28.82 -5.45 -4.31
CA GLY A 32 -29.25 -5.35 -5.71
C GLY A 32 -29.08 -3.96 -6.32
N GLN A 33 -28.34 -3.06 -5.66
CA GLN A 33 -28.08 -1.68 -6.08
C GLN A 33 -26.84 -1.56 -6.97
N LEU A 34 -26.08 -2.65 -7.12
CA LEU A 34 -24.91 -2.73 -7.99
C LEU A 34 -25.03 -3.97 -8.88
N GLY A 35 -25.39 -3.77 -10.15
CA GLY A 35 -25.67 -4.87 -11.09
C GLY A 35 -24.44 -5.46 -11.78
N ASN A 36 -23.27 -4.81 -11.70
CA ASN A 36 -22.07 -5.25 -12.42
C ASN A 36 -21.11 -6.05 -11.49
N PRO A 37 -21.02 -7.39 -11.62
CA PRO A 37 -20.11 -8.21 -10.82
C PRO A 37 -18.62 -7.92 -11.07
N GLU A 38 -18.27 -7.41 -12.25
CA GLU A 38 -16.88 -7.11 -12.63
C GLU A 38 -16.24 -6.05 -11.72
N ILE A 39 -17.04 -5.23 -11.04
CA ILE A 39 -16.54 -4.23 -10.10
C ILE A 39 -15.82 -4.88 -8.91
N LEU A 40 -16.37 -5.98 -8.37
CA LEU A 40 -15.73 -6.70 -7.26
C LEU A 40 -14.45 -7.40 -7.72
N ILE A 41 -14.49 -8.03 -8.90
CA ILE A 41 -13.33 -8.69 -9.51
C ILE A 41 -12.21 -7.65 -9.72
N TYR A 42 -12.55 -6.50 -10.29
CA TYR A 42 -11.62 -5.40 -10.52
C TYR A 42 -11.00 -4.88 -9.21
N LEU A 43 -11.81 -4.59 -8.19
CA LEU A 43 -11.31 -4.06 -6.91
C LEU A 43 -10.37 -5.06 -6.21
N ASN A 44 -10.69 -6.36 -6.28
CA ASN A 44 -9.82 -7.40 -5.76
C ASN A 44 -8.49 -7.44 -6.51
N ARG A 45 -8.50 -7.48 -7.85
CA ARG A 45 -7.28 -7.48 -8.68
C ARG A 45 -6.45 -6.21 -8.52
N LEU A 46 -7.09 -5.04 -8.48
CA LEU A 46 -6.42 -3.77 -8.25
C LEU A 46 -5.66 -3.76 -6.93
N SER A 47 -6.26 -4.32 -5.87
CA SER A 47 -5.59 -4.38 -4.57
C SER A 47 -4.36 -5.30 -4.56
N ASP A 48 -4.36 -6.38 -5.35
CA ASP A 48 -3.22 -7.27 -5.54
C ASP A 48 -2.11 -6.55 -6.33
N SER A 49 -2.48 -5.84 -7.41
CA SER A 49 -1.55 -5.01 -8.19
C SER A 49 -0.90 -3.92 -7.34
N LEU A 50 -1.66 -3.24 -6.47
CA LEU A 50 -1.12 -2.22 -5.56
C LEU A 50 -0.12 -2.81 -4.56
N TRP A 51 -0.35 -4.02 -4.06
CA TRP A 51 0.60 -4.71 -3.21
C TRP A 51 1.90 -5.06 -3.95
N LEU A 52 1.79 -5.59 -5.17
CA LEU A 52 2.95 -5.90 -6.02
C LEU A 52 3.76 -4.64 -6.35
N LEU A 53 3.08 -3.53 -6.69
CA LEU A 53 3.71 -2.25 -6.95
C LEU A 53 4.41 -1.70 -5.70
N ALA A 54 3.78 -1.79 -4.52
CA ALA A 54 4.40 -1.34 -3.27
C ALA A 54 5.71 -2.10 -3.02
N ARG A 55 5.69 -3.42 -3.16
CA ARG A 55 6.89 -4.27 -3.01
C ARG A 55 7.95 -3.95 -4.07
N TRP A 56 7.55 -3.75 -5.32
CA TRP A 56 8.46 -3.40 -6.41
C TRP A 56 9.15 -2.04 -6.18
N VAL A 57 8.40 -1.03 -5.74
CA VAL A 57 8.93 0.30 -5.42
C VAL A 57 9.84 0.27 -4.20
N GLU A 58 9.53 -0.56 -3.19
CA GLU A 58 10.43 -0.83 -2.07
C GLU A 58 11.78 -1.38 -2.55
N HIS A 59 11.78 -2.34 -3.49
CA HIS A 59 13.00 -2.95 -4.03
C HIS A 59 13.80 -2.03 -4.95
N GLN A 60 13.15 -1.10 -5.65
CA GLN A 60 13.81 -0.14 -6.54
C GLN A 60 14.35 1.10 -5.85
N THR A 61 14.06 1.28 -4.57
CA THR A 61 14.63 2.39 -3.79
C THR A 61 15.76 1.83 -2.91
N PRO A 62 16.96 1.53 -3.46
CA PRO A 62 18.11 1.17 -2.65
C PRO A 62 18.58 2.43 -1.91
N GLY A 63 18.02 2.72 -0.74
CA GLY A 63 18.43 3.92 0.02
C GLY A 63 17.60 4.27 1.26
N ALA A 64 16.37 3.79 1.38
CA ALA A 64 15.55 4.11 2.56
C ALA A 64 15.90 3.28 3.81
N SER A 65 16.90 2.39 3.74
CA SER A 65 17.51 1.73 4.90
C SER A 65 18.52 2.61 5.64
N SER A 66 18.60 3.91 5.33
CA SER A 66 19.45 4.87 6.04
C SER A 66 18.62 5.80 6.92
N VAL A 67 18.09 5.26 8.03
CA VAL A 67 17.84 6.10 9.20
C VAL A 67 19.20 6.62 9.67
N GLY A 68 19.38 7.93 9.57
CA GLY A 68 20.64 8.62 9.77
C GLY A 68 21.33 8.31 11.11
N THR A 69 22.65 8.15 11.01
CA THR A 69 23.63 8.95 11.74
C THR A 69 23.04 9.80 12.89
N ARG A 70 23.07 9.25 14.10
CA ARG A 70 23.45 10.04 15.26
C ARG A 70 24.86 9.63 15.62
N GLU A 71 25.82 10.30 15.00
CA GLU A 71 27.14 10.49 15.60
C GLU A 71 26.92 11.19 16.95
N ALA A 72 26.83 10.40 18.02
CA ALA A 72 27.18 10.89 19.33
C ALA A 72 28.70 11.01 19.32
N GLY A 73 29.20 12.23 19.09
CA GLY A 73 30.58 12.57 19.38
C GLY A 73 30.89 12.24 20.84
N LEU A 74 31.67 11.18 21.05
CA LEU A 74 32.49 11.02 22.24
C LEU A 74 33.91 10.75 21.74
N LEU A 75 34.72 11.82 21.76
CA LEU A 75 36.14 11.82 21.45
C LEU A 75 36.89 10.86 22.39
N PRO A 76 38.00 10.24 21.96
CA PRO A 76 38.91 9.58 22.88
C PRO A 76 39.66 10.63 23.73
N ALA A 77 39.82 10.33 25.01
CA ALA A 77 40.84 10.90 25.88
C ALA A 77 41.67 9.75 26.47
#